data_AF-A0A1H0PTW3-F1
#
_entry.id   AF-A0A1H0PTW3-F1
#
_cell.length_a   1.000
_cell.length_b   1.000
_cell.length_c   1.000
_cell.angle_alpha   90.00
_cell.angle_beta   90.00
_cell.angle_gamma   90.00
#
_symmetry.space_group_name_H-M   'P 1'
#
loop_
_entity.id
_entity.type
_entity.pdbx_description
1 polymer ?
#
loop_
_entity_poly.entity_id
_entity_poly.type
_entity_poly.pdbx_seq_one_letter_code
_entity_poly.pdbx_strand_id
1 'polypeptide(L)'
;MDVTRRDVARGIASAAAASAFAHPSLAQGAARIVVIGGGFGGASCARALRQLDPKLQVTLLEPNQVFTACPFSNEVIAGLRELPMQQFTYDRIAASGVTVAAQAATKIDSLARTVTLADGNSLAYDRLVLAPGIDLRFDALPGYDEAAAAKMPHAWKAGEQTILLRKQIEAMADGGTVVLAVPAAPLRCPPAPYERASLIAHYLKNRKPRSKVLILDAKDGFSQQKLFEAAWKELYPGMIERIALSQGGRVTSVDAVTNTIVTDFGNYTADVASVIPPQKAGRIADIAGVADNTGWCPIDPVSFVSKLVPNVHVIGDACIAGQLPKSASAAHAQGKACAAAVVNILSGKPPETPRLTGACYNTVEPGYAFSLSGVYLPKDGQFAEVESATSPVDAPREERRREAERADNWFKTITVDIFG
;
A
#
# COMPACT_ATOMS: atom_id res chain seq x y z
N MET A 1 54.85 35.57 49.70
CA MET A 1 55.65 34.43 49.23
C MET A 1 55.29 34.22 47.77
N ASP A 2 56.21 34.62 46.90
CA ASP A 2 56.04 34.66 45.45
C ASP A 2 56.05 33.27 44.83
N VAL A 3 54.96 32.90 44.16
CA VAL A 3 54.91 31.73 43.28
C VAL A 3 55.28 32.22 41.89
N THR A 4 56.45 31.83 41.40
CA THR A 4 56.94 32.21 40.06
C THR A 4 56.46 31.23 39.00
N ARG A 5 56.44 31.69 37.74
CA ARG A 5 55.93 30.99 36.53
C ARG A 5 56.59 29.65 36.16
N ARG A 6 57.37 29.02 37.05
CA ARG A 6 57.99 27.70 36.84
C ARG A 6 57.21 26.52 37.45
N ASP A 7 56.16 26.77 38.24
CA ASP A 7 55.38 25.71 38.88
C ASP A 7 54.17 25.21 38.05
N VAL A 8 53.93 25.78 36.86
CA VAL A 8 52.78 25.43 36.00
C VAL A 8 53.10 24.29 35.00
N ALA A 9 54.35 23.85 34.89
CA ALA A 9 54.78 22.91 33.83
C ALA A 9 55.16 21.48 34.30
N ARG A 10 54.69 21.03 35.47
CA ARG A 10 54.93 19.65 35.97
C ARG A 10 53.67 18.95 36.49
N GLY A 11 52.59 18.99 35.72
CA GLY A 11 51.34 18.30 36.02
C GLY A 11 50.83 17.37 34.92
N ILE A 12 51.68 16.98 33.96
CA ILE A 12 51.36 15.96 32.95
C ILE A 12 52.17 14.70 33.28
N ALA A 13 51.50 13.76 33.95
CA ALA A 13 51.70 12.31 33.89
C ALA A 13 51.29 11.69 35.23
N SER A 14 50.17 10.98 35.22
CA SER A 14 49.79 9.83 36.07
C SER A 14 48.37 9.93 36.66
N ALA A 15 47.38 9.42 35.91
CA ALA A 15 46.19 8.73 36.42
C ALA A 15 45.34 8.21 35.23
N ALA A 16 45.94 7.37 34.38
CA ALA A 16 45.20 6.53 33.46
C ALA A 16 45.12 5.12 34.07
N ALA A 17 44.13 4.88 34.93
CA ALA A 17 43.71 3.52 35.30
C ALA A 17 42.36 3.54 36.04
N ALA A 18 41.47 2.67 35.58
CA ALA A 18 40.33 2.11 36.30
C ALA A 18 39.07 2.98 36.53
N SER A 19 38.26 3.09 35.47
CA SER A 19 36.81 2.86 35.62
C SER A 19 36.19 2.49 34.28
N ALA A 20 36.69 1.41 33.65
CA ALA A 20 35.89 0.63 32.74
C ALA A 20 34.98 -0.25 33.61
N PHE A 21 33.87 0.31 34.08
CA PHE A 21 32.76 -0.54 34.50
C PHE A 21 32.30 -1.27 33.25
N ALA A 22 32.73 -2.52 33.12
CA ALA A 22 32.05 -3.45 32.23
C ALA A 22 30.59 -3.43 32.66
N HIS A 23 29.73 -2.83 31.82
CA HIS A 23 28.30 -3.06 31.94
C HIS A 23 28.12 -4.58 31.94
N PRO A 24 27.43 -5.16 32.95
CA PRO A 24 27.09 -6.56 32.87
C PRO A 24 26.34 -6.74 31.55
N SER A 25 26.96 -7.51 30.66
CA SER A 25 26.28 -8.15 29.54
C SER A 25 25.21 -9.05 30.17
N LEU A 26 24.08 -8.45 30.55
CA LEU A 26 22.83 -9.19 30.68
C LEU A 26 22.72 -9.95 29.36
N ALA A 27 22.66 -11.28 29.43
CA ALA A 27 22.41 -12.11 28.27
C ALA A 27 21.19 -11.52 27.56
N GLN A 28 21.44 -10.78 26.48
CA GLN A 28 20.43 -9.92 25.90
C GLN A 28 19.50 -10.87 25.17
N GLY A 29 18.33 -11.11 25.77
CA GLY A 29 17.30 -11.94 25.17
C GLY A 29 17.08 -11.50 23.72
N ALA A 30 16.72 -12.45 22.86
CA ALA A 30 16.45 -12.16 21.46
C ALA A 30 15.53 -10.94 21.30
N ALA A 31 15.96 -9.97 20.49
CA ALA A 31 15.21 -8.73 20.28
C ALA A 31 13.81 -9.02 19.73
N ARG A 32 12.81 -8.33 20.28
CA ARG A 32 11.38 -8.54 20.01
C ARG A 32 10.88 -7.53 18.99
N ILE A 33 10.38 -8.03 17.88
CA ILE A 33 9.84 -7.22 16.78
C ILE A 33 8.38 -7.54 16.62
N VAL A 34 7.53 -6.51 16.75
CA VAL A 34 6.11 -6.62 16.45
C VAL A 34 5.86 -5.97 15.09
N VAL A 35 5.20 -6.70 14.20
CA VAL A 35 4.77 -6.21 12.88
C VAL A 35 3.25 -6.18 12.87
N ILE A 36 2.64 -5.04 12.54
CA ILE A 36 1.18 -4.87 12.48
C ILE A 36 0.73 -4.73 11.04
N GLY A 37 -0.11 -5.68 10.59
CA GLY A 37 -0.67 -5.75 9.25
C GLY A 37 0.00 -6.83 8.39
N GLY A 38 -0.76 -7.87 8.02
CA GLY A 38 -0.31 -9.03 7.26
C GLY A 38 -0.43 -8.88 5.74
N GLY A 39 -0.46 -7.64 5.21
CA GLY A 39 -0.49 -7.40 3.76
C GLY A 39 0.90 -7.45 3.11
N PHE A 40 0.99 -6.99 1.87
CA PHE A 40 2.24 -6.98 1.08
C PHE A 40 3.45 -6.42 1.84
N GLY A 41 3.30 -5.33 2.61
CA GLY A 41 4.41 -4.74 3.36
C GLY A 41 4.82 -5.55 4.60
N GLY A 42 3.88 -5.77 5.52
CA GLY A 42 4.19 -6.39 6.81
C GLY A 42 4.54 -7.86 6.72
N ALA A 43 3.86 -8.64 5.86
CA ALA A 43 4.22 -10.04 5.64
C ALA A 43 5.63 -10.19 5.05
N SER A 44 6.00 -9.32 4.08
CA SER A 44 7.36 -9.25 3.54
C SER A 44 8.39 -8.92 4.62
N CYS A 45 8.08 -7.92 5.45
CA CYS A 45 8.98 -7.48 6.51
C CYS A 45 9.18 -8.59 7.57
N ALA A 46 8.10 -9.21 8.05
CA ALA A 46 8.16 -10.25 9.06
C ALA A 46 9.00 -11.46 8.60
N ARG A 47 8.77 -11.92 7.36
CA ARG A 47 9.54 -13.03 6.78
C ARG A 47 11.01 -12.65 6.55
N ALA A 48 11.27 -11.45 6.03
CA ALA A 48 12.64 -10.96 5.80
C ALA A 48 13.43 -10.79 7.12
N LEU A 49 12.80 -10.32 8.21
CA LEU A 49 13.43 -10.23 9.52
C LEU A 49 13.97 -11.59 9.99
N ARG A 50 13.15 -12.64 9.88
CA ARG A 50 13.54 -14.01 10.27
C ARG A 50 14.61 -14.60 9.36
N GLN A 51 14.60 -14.26 8.06
CA GLN A 51 15.62 -14.69 7.11
C GLN A 51 16.98 -14.03 7.36
N LEU A 52 16.97 -12.73 7.69
CA LEU A 52 18.18 -11.94 7.94
C LEU A 52 18.82 -12.25 9.29
N ASP A 53 18.00 -12.43 10.33
CA ASP A 53 18.47 -12.85 11.65
C ASP A 53 17.50 -13.85 12.32
N PRO A 54 17.82 -15.17 12.25
CA PRO A 54 17.04 -16.22 12.88
C PRO A 54 16.98 -16.17 14.41
N LYS A 55 17.67 -15.24 15.08
CA LYS A 55 17.56 -15.05 16.53
C LYS A 55 16.40 -14.14 16.91
N LEU A 56 15.90 -13.27 16.02
CA LEU A 56 14.85 -12.30 16.35
C LEU A 56 13.52 -12.93 16.74
N GLN A 57 12.88 -12.45 17.80
CA GLN A 57 11.50 -12.83 18.13
C GLN A 57 10.53 -11.95 17.33
N VAL A 58 10.04 -12.46 16.20
CA VAL A 58 9.14 -11.71 15.30
C VAL A 58 7.69 -12.16 15.51
N THR A 59 6.82 -11.22 15.86
CA THR A 59 5.37 -11.44 15.96
C THR A 59 4.64 -10.60 14.91
N LEU A 60 3.88 -11.24 14.02
CA LEU A 60 3.00 -10.60 13.05
C LEU A 60 1.57 -10.57 13.58
N LEU A 61 1.00 -9.39 13.75
CA LEU A 61 -0.38 -9.16 14.16
C LEU A 61 -1.24 -8.87 12.93
N GLU A 62 -2.18 -9.76 12.65
CA GLU A 62 -3.13 -9.60 11.55
C GLU A 62 -4.47 -10.24 11.95
N PRO A 63 -5.57 -9.47 12.07
CA PRO A 63 -6.85 -10.04 12.48
C PRO A 63 -7.47 -10.99 11.44
N ASN A 64 -7.19 -10.82 10.15
CA ASN A 64 -7.77 -11.69 9.12
C ASN A 64 -6.94 -12.95 8.94
N GLN A 65 -7.57 -14.12 9.01
CA GLN A 65 -6.87 -15.39 8.75
C GLN A 65 -6.45 -15.58 7.29
N VAL A 66 -7.12 -14.86 6.38
CA VAL A 66 -6.89 -14.91 4.93
C VAL A 66 -6.65 -13.50 4.42
N PHE A 67 -5.52 -13.29 3.78
CA PHE A 67 -5.25 -12.08 3.01
C PHE A 67 -5.90 -12.18 1.65
N THR A 68 -6.71 -11.18 1.25
CA THR A 68 -7.22 -11.08 -0.13
C THR A 68 -6.50 -9.97 -0.88
N ALA A 69 -5.73 -10.32 -1.90
CA ALA A 69 -4.98 -9.40 -2.72
C ALA A 69 -5.90 -8.52 -3.59
N CYS A 70 -5.64 -7.21 -3.56
CA CYS A 70 -6.31 -6.25 -4.43
C CYS A 70 -5.74 -6.17 -5.85
N PRO A 71 -4.42 -6.33 -6.10
CA PRO A 71 -3.91 -6.54 -7.45
C PRO A 71 -4.66 -7.68 -8.15
N PHE A 72 -4.95 -7.54 -9.45
CA PHE A 72 -5.80 -8.45 -10.23
C PHE A 72 -7.25 -8.65 -9.74
N SER A 73 -7.72 -7.95 -8.70
CA SER A 73 -9.14 -8.00 -8.33
C SER A 73 -10.06 -7.40 -9.41
N ASN A 74 -9.54 -6.53 -10.29
CA ASN A 74 -10.27 -6.05 -11.46
C ASN A 74 -10.55 -7.18 -12.48
N GLU A 75 -9.68 -8.19 -12.59
CA GLU A 75 -9.97 -9.40 -13.38
C GLU A 75 -11.08 -10.24 -12.75
N VAL A 76 -11.16 -10.25 -11.41
CA VAL A 76 -12.28 -10.88 -10.70
C VAL A 76 -13.58 -10.15 -10.98
N ILE A 77 -13.58 -8.81 -10.93
CA ILE A 77 -14.74 -7.98 -11.27
C ILE A 77 -15.23 -8.25 -12.70
N ALA A 78 -14.31 -8.46 -13.64
CA ALA A 78 -14.63 -8.76 -15.04
C ALA A 78 -14.96 -10.25 -15.32
N GLY A 79 -14.93 -11.11 -14.29
CA GLY A 79 -15.18 -12.54 -14.44
C GLY A 79 -14.08 -13.32 -15.18
N LEU A 80 -12.86 -12.77 -15.25
CA LEU A 80 -11.68 -13.37 -15.87
C LEU A 80 -10.85 -14.18 -14.88
N ARG A 81 -11.09 -13.98 -13.58
CA ARG A 81 -10.38 -14.64 -12.48
C ARG A 81 -11.33 -14.93 -11.33
N GLU A 82 -11.06 -15.99 -10.59
CA GLU A 82 -11.83 -16.35 -9.40
C GLU A 82 -11.19 -15.77 -8.12
N LEU A 83 -12.02 -15.34 -7.18
CA LEU A 83 -11.57 -14.69 -5.93
C LEU A 83 -10.59 -15.56 -5.11
N PRO A 84 -10.73 -16.89 -5.00
CA PRO A 84 -9.77 -17.72 -4.27
C PRO A 84 -8.34 -17.63 -4.80
N MET A 85 -8.13 -17.27 -6.08
CA MET A 85 -6.79 -17.05 -6.64
C MET A 85 -6.12 -15.77 -6.10
N GLN A 86 -6.86 -14.97 -5.34
CA GLN A 86 -6.38 -13.77 -4.64
C GLN A 86 -6.20 -14.01 -3.13
N GLN A 87 -6.48 -15.21 -2.63
CA GLN A 87 -6.53 -15.49 -1.20
C GLN A 87 -5.31 -16.26 -0.74
N PHE A 88 -4.66 -15.77 0.31
CA PHE A 88 -3.41 -16.32 0.84
C PHE A 88 -3.51 -16.51 2.36
N THR A 89 -3.02 -17.64 2.88
CA THR A 89 -2.91 -17.90 4.32
C THR A 89 -1.52 -17.52 4.83
N TYR A 90 -1.36 -17.54 6.14
CA TYR A 90 -0.11 -17.17 6.82
C TYR A 90 0.74 -18.37 7.23
N ASP A 91 0.36 -19.60 6.82
CA ASP A 91 1.00 -20.84 7.27
C ASP A 91 2.49 -20.91 6.93
N ARG A 92 2.87 -20.47 5.73
CA ARG A 92 4.28 -20.46 5.31
C ARG A 92 5.08 -19.34 5.98
N ILE A 93 4.43 -18.24 6.35
CA ILE A 93 5.05 -17.19 7.15
C ILE A 93 5.32 -17.75 8.55
N ALA A 94 4.35 -18.45 9.16
CA ALA A 94 4.55 -19.14 10.43
C ALA A 94 5.67 -20.19 10.36
N ALA A 95 5.71 -20.99 9.29
CA ALA A 95 6.77 -21.98 9.03
C ALA A 95 8.18 -21.37 8.88
N SER A 96 8.28 -20.05 8.62
CA SER A 96 9.56 -19.32 8.61
C SER A 96 10.04 -18.88 10.00
N GLY A 97 9.33 -19.27 11.06
CA GLY A 97 9.64 -18.94 12.45
C GLY A 97 9.08 -17.59 12.91
N VAL A 98 8.13 -17.02 12.18
CA VAL A 98 7.34 -15.86 12.62
C VAL A 98 6.18 -16.35 13.49
N THR A 99 5.95 -15.73 14.64
CA THR A 99 4.71 -15.95 15.40
C THR A 99 3.60 -15.15 14.74
N VAL A 100 2.62 -15.80 14.12
CA VAL A 100 1.46 -15.12 13.51
C VAL A 100 0.31 -15.15 14.51
N ALA A 101 -0.17 -13.97 14.92
CA ALA A 101 -1.29 -13.83 15.83
C ALA A 101 -2.49 -13.24 15.10
N ALA A 102 -3.61 -13.99 15.11
CA ALA A 102 -4.90 -13.57 14.56
C ALA A 102 -5.58 -12.52 15.46
N GLN A 103 -4.90 -11.41 15.72
CA GLN A 103 -5.28 -10.38 16.68
C GLN A 103 -5.11 -8.99 16.09
N ALA A 104 -6.07 -8.12 16.33
CA ALA A 104 -5.92 -6.70 16.05
C ALA A 104 -5.15 -6.01 17.19
N ALA A 105 -4.29 -5.06 16.84
CA ALA A 105 -3.74 -4.11 17.80
C ALA A 105 -4.76 -2.99 18.08
N THR A 106 -4.97 -2.66 19.34
CA THR A 106 -5.97 -1.68 19.78
C THR A 106 -5.36 -0.44 20.42
N LYS A 107 -4.16 -0.57 21.02
CA LYS A 107 -3.40 0.55 21.60
C LYS A 107 -1.91 0.34 21.39
N ILE A 108 -1.17 1.44 21.27
CA ILE A 108 0.29 1.45 21.21
C ILE A 108 0.78 2.45 22.26
N ASP A 109 1.57 1.97 23.21
CA ASP A 109 2.32 2.83 24.13
C ASP A 109 3.76 2.88 23.64
N SER A 110 4.13 3.97 22.97
CA SER A 110 5.46 4.14 22.38
C SER A 110 6.55 4.45 23.42
N LEU A 111 6.17 4.93 24.61
CA LEU A 111 7.09 5.19 25.72
C LEU A 111 7.43 3.88 26.43
N ALA A 112 6.41 3.10 26.80
CA ALA A 112 6.57 1.78 27.41
C ALA A 112 6.98 0.70 26.39
N ARG A 113 6.89 1.00 25.09
CA ARG A 113 7.11 0.09 23.96
C ARG A 113 6.27 -1.18 24.03
N THR A 114 4.96 -0.98 24.15
CA THR A 114 3.99 -2.08 24.19
C THR A 114 2.86 -1.89 23.19
N VAL A 115 2.30 -3.02 22.74
CA VAL A 115 1.10 -3.09 21.89
C VAL A 115 0.03 -3.86 22.65
N THR A 116 -1.12 -3.23 22.90
CA THR A 116 -2.29 -3.92 23.45
C THR A 116 -3.08 -4.55 22.31
N LEU A 117 -3.46 -5.81 22.48
CA LEU A 117 -4.24 -6.60 21.54
C LEU A 117 -5.75 -6.50 21.83
N ALA A 118 -6.58 -6.98 20.90
CA ALA A 118 -8.04 -6.96 21.05
C ALA A 118 -8.54 -7.87 22.17
N ASP A 119 -7.81 -8.94 22.50
CA ASP A 119 -8.09 -9.84 23.62
C ASP A 119 -7.64 -9.28 25.00
N GLY A 120 -7.05 -8.08 25.02
CA GLY A 120 -6.55 -7.42 26.23
C GLY A 120 -5.11 -7.78 26.61
N ASN A 121 -4.48 -8.75 25.92
CA ASN A 121 -3.07 -9.07 26.13
C ASN A 121 -2.17 -7.93 25.65
N SER A 122 -0.93 -7.89 26.16
CA SER A 122 0.06 -6.88 25.79
C SER A 122 1.36 -7.52 25.32
N LEU A 123 1.91 -7.01 24.22
CA LEU A 123 3.19 -7.43 23.66
C LEU A 123 4.20 -6.29 23.79
N ALA A 124 5.32 -6.54 24.46
CA ALA A 124 6.45 -5.61 24.48
C ALA A 124 7.32 -5.78 23.24
N TYR A 125 7.89 -4.67 22.76
CA TYR A 125 8.73 -4.66 21.57
C TYR A 125 10.01 -3.84 21.77
N ASP A 126 11.06 -4.21 21.04
CA ASP A 126 12.27 -3.40 20.88
C ASP A 126 12.16 -2.53 19.62
N ARG A 127 11.50 -3.04 18.57
CA ARG A 127 11.09 -2.31 17.37
C ARG A 127 9.65 -2.67 16.98
N LEU A 128 8.89 -1.68 16.53
CA LEU A 128 7.54 -1.85 16.01
C LEU A 128 7.51 -1.49 14.53
N VAL A 129 6.94 -2.35 13.68
CA VAL A 129 6.73 -2.07 12.25
C VAL A 129 5.24 -1.98 11.97
N LEU A 130 4.78 -0.84 11.45
CA LEU A 130 3.40 -0.60 11.07
C LEU A 130 3.27 -0.70 9.55
N ALA A 131 2.46 -1.64 9.08
CA ALA A 131 2.10 -1.83 7.68
C ALA A 131 0.55 -1.93 7.50
N PRO A 132 -0.26 -1.00 8.04
CA PRO A 132 -1.71 -1.16 8.11
C PRO A 132 -2.44 -0.92 6.77
N GLY A 133 -1.71 -0.55 5.72
CA GLY A 133 -2.30 -0.16 4.44
C GLY A 133 -3.10 1.15 4.57
N ILE A 134 -4.25 1.20 3.91
CA ILE A 134 -5.13 2.36 3.89
C ILE A 134 -6.38 2.14 4.75
N ASP A 135 -6.94 3.23 5.23
CA ASP A 135 -8.37 3.35 5.51
C ASP A 135 -9.06 4.26 4.50
N LEU A 136 -10.35 4.00 4.33
CA LEU A 136 -11.24 4.80 3.49
C LEU A 136 -11.80 5.93 4.34
N ARG A 137 -11.79 7.15 3.81
CA ARG A 137 -12.36 8.31 4.47
C ARG A 137 -13.86 8.42 4.18
N PHE A 138 -14.66 7.63 4.90
CA PHE A 138 -16.13 7.72 4.87
C PHE A 138 -16.67 9.06 5.39
N ASP A 139 -15.82 9.87 6.02
CA ASP A 139 -16.10 11.24 6.45
C ASP A 139 -15.81 12.30 5.36
N ALA A 140 -15.17 11.93 4.25
CA ALA A 140 -14.67 12.89 3.26
C ALA A 140 -15.57 13.11 2.04
N LEU A 141 -16.52 12.20 1.78
CA LEU A 141 -17.46 12.31 0.66
C LEU A 141 -18.90 12.30 1.21
N PRO A 142 -19.59 13.45 1.24
CA PRO A 142 -20.97 13.53 1.71
C PRO A 142 -21.88 12.47 1.08
N GLY A 143 -22.63 11.76 1.91
CA GLY A 143 -23.52 10.67 1.52
C GLY A 143 -22.83 9.31 1.28
N TYR A 144 -21.50 9.22 1.41
CA TYR A 144 -20.76 7.97 1.24
C TYR A 144 -20.17 7.43 2.56
N ASP A 145 -21.00 6.75 3.34
CA ASP A 145 -20.61 6.01 4.54
C ASP A 145 -20.43 4.50 4.27
N GLU A 146 -20.23 3.72 5.32
CA GLU A 146 -20.10 2.25 5.23
C GLU A 146 -21.39 1.59 4.67
N ALA A 147 -22.56 2.14 4.98
CA ALA A 147 -23.82 1.62 4.45
C ALA A 147 -23.99 1.93 2.96
N ALA A 148 -23.55 3.12 2.52
CA ALA A 148 -23.48 3.48 1.11
C ALA A 148 -22.50 2.57 0.36
N ALA A 149 -21.37 2.20 0.96
CA ALA A 149 -20.42 1.26 0.35
C ALA A 149 -21.00 -0.15 0.11
N ALA A 150 -22.02 -0.56 0.88
CA ALA A 150 -22.74 -1.83 0.63
C ALA A 150 -23.68 -1.76 -0.61
N LYS A 151 -23.90 -0.57 -1.18
CA LYS A 151 -24.70 -0.35 -2.40
C LYS A 151 -23.87 0.17 -3.57
N MET A 152 -22.91 1.04 -3.30
CA MET A 152 -22.03 1.68 -4.28
C MET A 152 -20.57 1.27 -3.98
N PRO A 153 -20.17 0.02 -4.27
CA PRO A 153 -18.93 -0.57 -3.76
C PRO A 153 -17.67 0.16 -4.19
N HIS A 154 -16.75 0.38 -3.25
CA HIS A 154 -15.42 0.94 -3.56
C HIS A 154 -14.48 -0.11 -4.17
N ALA A 155 -14.59 -1.37 -3.71
CA ALA A 155 -13.69 -2.46 -4.08
C ALA A 155 -12.18 -2.12 -4.04
N TRP A 156 -11.78 -1.15 -3.20
CA TRP A 156 -10.36 -0.75 -2.96
C TRP A 156 -9.67 -1.52 -1.82
N LYS A 157 -10.46 -2.26 -1.04
CA LYS A 157 -10.05 -3.38 -0.19
C LYS A 157 -10.77 -4.60 -0.79
N ALA A 158 -10.01 -5.59 -1.26
CA ALA A 158 -10.57 -6.72 -2.00
C ALA A 158 -11.29 -7.72 -1.08
N GLY A 159 -12.10 -8.58 -1.68
CA GLY A 159 -12.94 -9.55 -0.97
C GLY A 159 -14.41 -9.33 -1.27
N GLU A 160 -15.23 -9.17 -0.23
CA GLU A 160 -16.67 -8.99 -0.35
C GLU A 160 -17.05 -7.85 -1.30
N GLN A 161 -16.39 -6.69 -1.18
CA GLN A 161 -16.61 -5.54 -2.05
C GLN A 161 -16.29 -5.80 -3.52
N THR A 162 -15.28 -6.64 -3.81
CA THR A 162 -14.96 -7.08 -5.18
C THR A 162 -16.10 -7.92 -5.76
N ILE A 163 -16.62 -8.86 -4.98
CA ILE A 163 -17.73 -9.74 -5.39
C ILE A 163 -19.04 -8.96 -5.52
N LEU A 164 -19.30 -8.01 -4.62
CA LEU A 164 -20.47 -7.14 -4.69
C LEU A 164 -20.48 -6.37 -6.02
N LEU A 165 -19.36 -5.73 -6.37
CA LEU A 165 -19.26 -5.00 -7.65
C LEU A 165 -19.42 -5.93 -8.85
N ARG A 166 -18.79 -7.12 -8.85
CA ARG A 166 -18.98 -8.14 -9.90
C ARG A 166 -20.46 -8.48 -10.09
N LYS A 167 -21.15 -8.84 -8.99
CA LYS A 167 -22.55 -9.25 -9.02
C LYS A 167 -23.47 -8.14 -9.52
N GLN A 168 -23.22 -6.90 -9.11
CA GLN A 168 -23.99 -5.75 -9.60
C GLN A 168 -23.81 -5.56 -11.12
N ILE A 169 -22.59 -5.67 -11.63
CA ILE A 169 -22.32 -5.59 -13.07
C ILE A 169 -22.97 -6.77 -13.82
N GLU A 170 -22.92 -7.98 -13.28
CA GLU A 170 -23.57 -9.16 -13.89
C GLU A 170 -25.10 -8.99 -13.96
N ALA A 171 -25.70 -8.44 -12.90
CA ALA A 171 -27.15 -8.22 -12.79
C ALA A 171 -27.66 -7.00 -13.59
N MET A 172 -26.79 -6.03 -13.90
CA MET A 172 -27.15 -4.82 -14.65
C MET A 172 -27.82 -5.15 -15.99
N ALA A 173 -28.89 -4.47 -16.38
CA ALA A 173 -29.48 -4.66 -17.70
C ALA A 173 -28.51 -4.20 -18.82
N ASP A 174 -28.56 -4.85 -19.98
CA ASP A 174 -27.83 -4.36 -21.15
C ASP A 174 -28.37 -2.99 -21.59
N GLY A 175 -27.48 -2.03 -21.79
CA GLY A 175 -27.81 -0.61 -21.96
C GLY A 175 -27.56 0.24 -20.71
N GLY A 176 -27.26 -0.38 -19.57
CA GLY A 176 -26.95 0.32 -18.33
C GLY A 176 -25.59 1.03 -18.34
N THR A 177 -25.42 1.97 -17.42
CA THR A 177 -24.17 2.72 -17.24
C THR A 177 -23.51 2.36 -15.92
N VAL A 178 -22.24 1.94 -15.99
CA VAL A 178 -21.37 1.79 -14.84
C VAL A 178 -20.62 3.11 -14.62
N VAL A 179 -20.79 3.73 -13.46
CA VAL A 179 -20.13 5.02 -13.13
C VAL A 179 -19.04 4.79 -12.09
N LEU A 180 -17.81 5.23 -12.40
CA LEU A 180 -16.66 5.17 -11.51
C LEU A 180 -16.38 6.59 -10.98
N ALA A 181 -16.46 6.77 -9.67
CA ALA A 181 -16.00 8.00 -9.01
C ALA A 181 -14.55 7.82 -8.54
N VAL A 182 -13.63 8.60 -9.11
CA VAL A 182 -12.19 8.49 -8.83
C VAL A 182 -11.72 9.69 -8.00
N PRO A 183 -11.06 9.48 -6.84
CA PRO A 183 -10.69 10.55 -5.94
C PRO A 183 -9.43 11.28 -6.42
N ALA A 184 -9.13 12.39 -5.76
CA ALA A 184 -7.86 13.08 -5.87
C ALA A 184 -6.71 12.23 -5.30
N ALA A 185 -5.48 12.58 -5.65
CA ALA A 185 -4.28 12.00 -5.05
C ALA A 185 -4.07 12.50 -3.61
N PRO A 186 -3.35 11.75 -2.75
CA PRO A 186 -2.79 10.42 -3.00
C PRO A 186 -3.85 9.32 -2.88
N LEU A 187 -3.69 8.26 -3.69
CA LEU A 187 -4.52 7.05 -3.66
C LEU A 187 -3.65 5.80 -3.83
N ARG A 188 -4.07 4.68 -3.24
CA ARG A 188 -3.50 3.35 -3.53
C ARG A 188 -3.67 3.03 -5.01
N CYS A 189 -2.59 2.58 -5.64
CA CYS A 189 -2.48 2.14 -7.03
C CYS A 189 -3.10 3.14 -8.03
N PRO A 190 -2.39 4.23 -8.37
CA PRO A 190 -2.92 5.29 -9.23
C PRO A 190 -3.54 4.85 -10.57
N PRO A 191 -3.05 3.84 -11.31
CA PRO A 191 -3.66 3.43 -12.56
C PRO A 191 -4.86 2.47 -12.41
N ALA A 192 -5.10 1.91 -11.22
CA ALA A 192 -6.13 0.89 -11.01
C ALA A 192 -7.58 1.30 -11.35
N PRO A 193 -8.03 2.57 -11.20
CA PRO A 193 -9.40 2.93 -11.60
C PRO A 193 -9.60 2.79 -13.12
N TYR A 194 -8.55 3.05 -13.88
CA TYR A 194 -8.57 3.05 -15.35
C TYR A 194 -8.39 1.62 -15.90
N GLU A 195 -7.60 0.78 -15.21
CA GLU A 195 -7.61 -0.68 -15.41
C GLU A 195 -9.00 -1.25 -15.15
N ARG A 196 -9.65 -0.86 -14.04
CA ARG A 196 -11.02 -1.28 -13.72
C ARG A 196 -11.99 -0.88 -14.82
N ALA A 197 -11.98 0.37 -15.27
CA ALA A 197 -12.82 0.82 -16.39
C ALA A 197 -12.61 -0.02 -17.65
N SER A 198 -11.35 -0.37 -17.94
CA SER A 198 -10.98 -1.18 -19.10
C SER A 198 -11.54 -2.60 -19.02
N LEU A 199 -11.38 -3.27 -17.87
CA LEU A 199 -11.84 -4.65 -17.69
C LEU A 199 -13.36 -4.74 -17.51
N ILE A 200 -14.01 -3.71 -16.95
CA ILE A 200 -15.47 -3.60 -16.99
C ILE A 200 -15.93 -3.43 -18.45
N ALA A 201 -15.33 -2.54 -19.23
CA ALA A 201 -15.64 -2.39 -20.65
C ALA A 201 -15.41 -3.68 -21.45
N HIS A 202 -14.37 -4.45 -21.11
CA HIS A 202 -14.15 -5.79 -21.67
C HIS A 202 -15.37 -6.70 -21.43
N TYR A 203 -15.84 -6.79 -20.18
CA TYR A 203 -17.03 -7.57 -19.85
C TYR A 203 -18.27 -7.07 -20.61
N LEU A 204 -18.52 -5.76 -20.59
CA LEU A 204 -19.68 -5.14 -21.25
C LEU A 204 -19.67 -5.37 -22.76
N LYS A 205 -18.54 -5.18 -23.45
CA LYS A 205 -18.40 -5.45 -24.88
C LYS A 205 -18.84 -6.87 -25.25
N ASN A 206 -18.54 -7.85 -24.40
CA ASN A 206 -18.82 -9.26 -24.69
C ASN A 206 -20.21 -9.73 -24.21
N ARG A 207 -20.82 -9.06 -23.22
CA ARG A 207 -22.06 -9.53 -22.57
C ARG A 207 -23.21 -8.54 -22.58
N LYS A 208 -22.91 -7.24 -22.61
CA LYS A 208 -23.86 -6.13 -22.50
C LYS A 208 -23.42 -4.95 -23.39
N PRO A 209 -23.35 -5.14 -24.72
CA PRO A 209 -22.65 -4.22 -25.64
C PRO A 209 -23.33 -2.86 -25.81
N ARG A 210 -24.58 -2.67 -25.36
CA ARG A 210 -25.24 -1.35 -25.36
C ARG A 210 -24.88 -0.50 -24.14
N SER A 211 -24.22 -1.11 -23.16
CA SER A 211 -23.84 -0.49 -21.89
C SER A 211 -22.59 0.38 -22.03
N LYS A 212 -22.37 1.26 -21.06
CA LYS A 212 -21.23 2.18 -21.04
C LYS A 212 -20.53 2.23 -19.69
N VAL A 213 -19.31 2.75 -19.70
CA VAL A 213 -18.53 3.10 -18.52
C VAL A 213 -18.31 4.61 -18.52
N LEU A 214 -18.68 5.28 -17.42
CA LEU A 214 -18.42 6.70 -17.20
C LEU A 214 -17.45 6.86 -16.04
N ILE A 215 -16.35 7.57 -16.28
CA ILE A 215 -15.35 7.90 -15.26
C ILE A 215 -15.52 9.37 -14.86
N LEU A 216 -15.90 9.61 -13.62
CA LEU A 216 -15.94 10.93 -12.99
C LEU A 216 -14.65 11.11 -12.20
N ASP A 217 -13.74 11.93 -12.73
CA ASP A 217 -12.37 12.01 -12.24
C ASP A 217 -12.08 13.34 -11.53
N ALA A 218 -11.62 13.26 -10.28
CA ALA A 218 -11.12 14.41 -9.53
C ALA A 218 -9.69 14.83 -9.95
N LYS A 219 -9.19 14.38 -11.11
CA LYS A 219 -7.87 14.71 -11.67
C LYS A 219 -7.97 15.02 -13.16
N ASP A 220 -7.09 15.90 -13.65
CA ASP A 220 -6.93 16.17 -15.09
C ASP A 220 -6.02 15.16 -15.78
N GLY A 221 -4.94 14.75 -15.12
CA GLY A 221 -4.01 13.74 -15.61
C GLY A 221 -4.00 12.49 -14.73
N PHE A 222 -3.66 11.34 -15.33
CA PHE A 222 -3.44 10.10 -14.59
C PHE A 222 -2.29 9.25 -15.14
N SER A 223 -1.81 8.33 -14.31
CA SER A 223 -0.71 7.42 -14.65
C SER A 223 -1.03 6.62 -15.92
N GLN A 224 -0.13 6.65 -16.90
CA GLN A 224 -0.23 5.89 -18.15
C GLN A 224 -1.45 6.28 -19.02
N GLN A 225 -1.99 7.50 -18.87
CA GLN A 225 -3.18 7.97 -19.59
C GLN A 225 -3.13 7.73 -21.10
N LYS A 226 -2.03 8.07 -21.78
CA LYS A 226 -1.91 7.88 -23.23
C LYS A 226 -2.02 6.41 -23.66
N LEU A 227 -1.53 5.47 -22.84
CA LEU A 227 -1.63 4.02 -23.10
C LEU A 227 -3.09 3.56 -22.96
N PHE A 228 -3.76 3.97 -21.88
CA PHE A 228 -5.18 3.67 -21.66
C PHE A 228 -6.07 4.24 -22.77
N GLU A 229 -5.93 5.52 -23.11
CA GLU A 229 -6.74 6.18 -24.13
C GLU A 229 -6.53 5.56 -25.52
N ALA A 230 -5.29 5.19 -25.86
CA ALA A 230 -5.00 4.46 -27.09
C ALA A 230 -5.68 3.08 -27.11
N ALA A 231 -5.59 2.32 -26.00
CA ALA A 231 -6.25 1.03 -25.87
C ALA A 231 -7.78 1.17 -25.93
N TRP A 232 -8.39 2.16 -25.28
CA TRP A 232 -9.83 2.39 -25.30
C TRP A 232 -10.34 2.77 -26.69
N LYS A 233 -9.60 3.61 -27.41
CA LYS A 233 -9.92 3.99 -28.79
C LYS A 233 -9.92 2.77 -29.71
N GLU A 234 -8.96 1.87 -29.54
CA GLU A 234 -8.83 0.65 -30.34
C GLU A 234 -9.87 -0.41 -29.96
N LEU A 235 -10.09 -0.64 -28.67
CA LEU A 235 -10.82 -1.80 -28.16
C LEU A 235 -12.28 -1.54 -27.83
N TYR A 236 -12.59 -0.33 -27.38
CA TYR A 236 -13.86 0.05 -26.77
C TYR A 236 -14.39 1.40 -27.31
N PRO A 237 -14.40 1.62 -28.64
CA PRO A 237 -14.74 2.91 -29.22
C PRO A 237 -16.15 3.35 -28.77
N GLY A 238 -16.23 4.49 -28.08
CA GLY A 238 -17.49 5.07 -27.59
C GLY A 238 -18.11 4.41 -26.36
N MET A 239 -17.46 3.40 -25.76
CA MET A 239 -17.96 2.68 -24.58
C MET A 239 -17.48 3.28 -23.26
N ILE A 240 -16.26 3.82 -23.25
CA ILE A 240 -15.66 4.47 -22.07
C ILE A 240 -15.64 5.98 -22.30
N GLU A 241 -16.26 6.71 -21.38
CA GLU A 241 -16.22 8.17 -21.32
C GLU A 241 -15.54 8.60 -20.01
N ARG A 242 -14.73 9.66 -20.08
CA ARG A 242 -14.11 10.27 -18.91
C ARG A 242 -14.41 11.76 -18.88
N ILE A 243 -14.91 12.23 -17.75
CA ILE A 243 -15.04 13.64 -17.43
C ILE A 243 -13.90 13.97 -16.45
N ALA A 244 -12.94 14.77 -16.91
CA ALA A 244 -11.79 15.18 -16.11
C ALA A 244 -12.16 16.28 -15.10
N LEU A 245 -11.25 16.58 -14.16
CA LEU A 245 -11.47 17.62 -13.14
C LEU A 245 -11.87 18.97 -13.75
N SER A 246 -11.10 19.45 -14.73
CA SER A 246 -11.33 20.69 -15.46
C SER A 246 -12.62 20.72 -16.27
N GLN A 247 -13.25 19.55 -16.49
CA GLN A 247 -14.53 19.39 -17.17
C GLN A 247 -15.69 19.14 -16.19
N GLY A 248 -15.43 19.19 -14.88
CA GLY A 248 -16.46 18.98 -13.86
C GLY A 248 -16.61 17.53 -13.38
N GLY A 249 -15.58 16.71 -13.55
CA GLY A 249 -15.58 15.29 -13.13
C GLY A 249 -15.45 15.06 -11.63
N ARG A 250 -15.20 16.12 -10.84
CA ARG A 250 -15.07 16.00 -9.39
C ARG A 250 -16.42 15.69 -8.74
N VAL A 251 -16.50 14.51 -8.13
CA VAL A 251 -17.64 14.11 -7.32
C VAL A 251 -17.61 14.85 -5.98
N THR A 252 -18.74 15.45 -5.61
CA THR A 252 -18.91 16.26 -4.39
C THR A 252 -19.82 15.58 -3.36
N SER A 253 -20.73 14.71 -3.79
CA SER A 253 -21.57 13.90 -2.92
C SER A 253 -22.18 12.71 -3.68
N VAL A 254 -22.78 11.78 -2.95
CA VAL A 254 -23.55 10.67 -3.52
C VAL A 254 -24.85 10.45 -2.77
N ASP A 255 -25.83 9.86 -3.44
CA ASP A 255 -27.07 9.36 -2.85
C ASP A 255 -27.19 7.86 -3.17
N ALA A 256 -26.97 7.03 -2.15
CA ALA A 256 -27.03 5.58 -2.27
C ALA A 256 -28.47 5.01 -2.31
N VAL A 257 -29.50 5.83 -2.07
CA VAL A 257 -30.90 5.44 -2.23
C VAL A 257 -31.29 5.50 -3.70
N THR A 258 -30.91 6.57 -4.39
CA THR A 258 -31.23 6.78 -5.81
C THR A 258 -30.11 6.31 -6.76
N ASN A 259 -28.97 5.87 -6.22
CA ASN A 259 -27.75 5.53 -6.95
C ASN A 259 -27.22 6.71 -7.79
N THR A 260 -27.32 7.93 -7.24
CA THR A 260 -26.92 9.16 -7.90
C THR A 260 -25.54 9.61 -7.41
N ILE A 261 -24.66 9.95 -8.36
CA ILE A 261 -23.37 10.57 -8.09
C ILE A 261 -23.45 12.03 -8.52
N VAL A 262 -23.12 12.95 -7.61
CA VAL A 262 -23.22 14.39 -7.82
C VAL A 262 -21.82 14.95 -8.06
N THR A 263 -21.66 15.75 -9.10
CA THR A 263 -20.46 16.57 -9.35
C THR A 263 -20.79 18.05 -9.24
N ASP A 264 -19.78 18.91 -9.35
CA ASP A 264 -19.97 20.36 -9.37
C ASP A 264 -20.89 20.85 -10.51
N PHE A 265 -21.04 20.08 -11.59
CA PHE A 265 -21.72 20.50 -12.82
C PHE A 265 -22.79 19.52 -13.34
N GLY A 266 -23.08 18.43 -12.62
CA GLY A 266 -24.07 17.47 -13.06
C GLY A 266 -24.40 16.38 -12.03
N ASN A 267 -25.53 15.70 -12.26
CA ASN A 267 -25.97 14.56 -11.47
C ASN A 267 -26.06 13.34 -12.39
N TYR A 268 -25.46 12.23 -11.97
CA TYR A 268 -25.35 11.01 -12.75
C TYR A 268 -26.02 9.86 -11.99
N THR A 269 -27.19 9.42 -12.45
CA THR A 269 -27.82 8.21 -11.92
C THR A 269 -27.18 7.00 -12.59
N ALA A 270 -26.49 6.19 -11.80
CA ALA A 270 -25.81 4.99 -12.29
C ALA A 270 -26.75 3.78 -12.24
N ASP A 271 -26.58 2.84 -13.14
CA ASP A 271 -27.14 1.49 -12.96
C ASP A 271 -26.25 0.69 -12.00
N VAL A 272 -24.93 0.91 -12.06
CA VAL A 272 -23.94 0.40 -11.10
C VAL A 272 -22.94 1.50 -10.78
N ALA A 273 -22.73 1.78 -9.49
CA ALA A 273 -21.76 2.78 -9.05
C ALA A 273 -20.56 2.12 -8.37
N SER A 274 -19.35 2.49 -8.79
CA SER A 274 -18.10 2.16 -8.11
C SER A 274 -17.48 3.44 -7.54
N VAL A 275 -17.73 3.73 -6.26
CA VAL A 275 -17.27 4.96 -5.62
C VAL A 275 -16.00 4.72 -4.83
N ILE A 276 -14.89 5.32 -5.25
CA ILE A 276 -13.60 5.18 -4.56
C ILE A 276 -13.42 6.45 -3.70
N PRO A 277 -13.59 6.40 -2.37
CA PRO A 277 -13.45 7.59 -1.54
C PRO A 277 -11.97 7.98 -1.37
N PRO A 278 -11.68 9.20 -0.90
CA PRO A 278 -10.36 9.60 -0.42
C PRO A 278 -9.84 8.62 0.65
N GLN A 279 -8.52 8.54 0.77
CA GLN A 279 -7.84 7.53 1.58
C GLN A 279 -6.91 8.18 2.60
N LYS A 280 -6.60 7.45 3.66
CA LYS A 280 -5.58 7.80 4.66
C LYS A 280 -4.85 6.54 5.13
N ALA A 281 -3.83 6.69 5.97
CA ALA A 281 -3.19 5.56 6.63
C ALA A 281 -4.20 4.79 7.50
N GLY A 282 -4.05 3.46 7.59
CA GLY A 282 -4.93 2.65 8.43
C GLY A 282 -4.91 3.09 9.90
N ARG A 283 -6.07 3.01 10.58
CA ARG A 283 -6.38 3.58 11.90
C ARG A 283 -5.32 3.40 12.99
N ILE A 284 -4.61 2.28 13.00
CA ILE A 284 -3.56 2.04 14.00
C ILE A 284 -2.40 3.04 13.90
N ALA A 285 -2.18 3.66 12.73
CA ALA A 285 -1.21 4.73 12.54
C ALA A 285 -1.57 6.00 13.33
N ASP A 286 -2.87 6.39 13.32
CA ASP A 286 -3.38 7.50 14.13
C ASP A 286 -3.25 7.16 15.63
N ILE A 287 -3.61 5.93 16.02
CA ILE A 287 -3.51 5.44 17.40
C ILE A 287 -2.06 5.46 17.91
N ALA A 288 -1.09 5.13 17.05
CA ALA A 288 0.32 5.17 17.40
C ALA A 288 0.91 6.59 17.45
N GLY A 289 0.18 7.61 16.97
CA GLY A 289 0.68 8.98 16.84
C GLY A 289 1.71 9.15 15.71
N VAL A 290 1.73 8.27 14.72
CA VAL A 290 2.71 8.31 13.61
C VAL A 290 2.20 8.96 12.33
N ALA A 291 0.90 9.27 12.25
CA ALA A 291 0.29 10.01 11.14
C ALA A 291 0.29 11.52 11.43
N ASP A 292 0.60 12.33 10.42
CA ASP A 292 0.51 13.79 10.51
C ASP A 292 -0.88 14.31 10.12
N ASN A 293 -1.03 15.62 10.00
CA ASN A 293 -2.29 16.27 9.65
C ASN A 293 -2.81 15.92 8.23
N THR A 294 -1.98 15.34 7.37
CA THR A 294 -2.41 14.83 6.06
C THR A 294 -3.12 13.47 6.18
N GLY A 295 -3.02 12.82 7.34
CA GLY A 295 -3.51 11.47 7.57
C GLY A 295 -2.56 10.37 7.07
N TRP A 296 -1.31 10.71 6.74
CA TRP A 296 -0.27 9.78 6.32
C TRP A 296 0.96 9.89 7.22
N CYS A 297 1.84 8.88 7.17
CA CYS A 297 2.94 8.78 8.13
C CYS A 297 4.27 9.30 7.56
N PRO A 298 4.80 10.43 8.04
CA PRO A 298 6.14 10.89 7.65
C PRO A 298 7.21 9.94 8.22
N ILE A 299 8.11 9.50 7.34
CA ILE A 299 9.21 8.58 7.69
C ILE A 299 10.56 9.14 7.29
N ASP A 300 11.62 8.63 7.91
CA ASP A 300 12.96 8.63 7.37
C ASP A 300 13.06 7.57 6.24
N PRO A 301 13.45 7.93 5.00
CA PRO A 301 13.42 7.01 3.85
C PRO A 301 14.53 5.95 3.88
N VAL A 302 15.53 6.06 4.76
CA VAL A 302 16.64 5.10 4.86
C VAL A 302 16.30 4.00 5.87
N SER A 303 15.75 4.39 7.02
CA SER A 303 15.43 3.51 8.14
C SER A 303 13.96 3.12 8.25
N PHE A 304 13.06 3.84 7.55
CA PHE A 304 11.61 3.75 7.67
C PHE A 304 11.05 4.15 9.05
N VAL A 305 11.89 4.67 9.95
CA VAL A 305 11.47 5.16 11.28
C VAL A 305 10.55 6.35 11.10
N SER A 306 9.45 6.40 11.86
CA SER A 306 8.55 7.54 11.92
C SER A 306 9.32 8.78 12.36
N LYS A 307 9.09 9.91 11.67
CA LYS A 307 9.61 11.21 12.08
C LYS A 307 8.93 11.75 13.35
N LEU A 308 7.82 11.13 13.76
CA LEU A 308 7.02 11.56 14.92
C LEU A 308 7.27 10.68 16.15
N VAL A 309 7.50 9.38 15.96
CA VAL A 309 7.62 8.41 17.07
C VAL A 309 8.87 7.55 16.91
N PRO A 310 9.88 7.70 17.78
CA PRO A 310 11.08 6.87 17.74
C PRO A 310 10.79 5.38 17.91
N ASN A 311 11.62 4.53 17.31
CA ASN A 311 11.53 3.06 17.37
C ASN A 311 10.29 2.43 16.70
N VAL A 312 9.43 3.25 16.07
CA VAL A 312 8.31 2.79 15.25
C VAL A 312 8.64 3.03 13.79
N HIS A 313 8.57 1.99 12.96
CA HIS A 313 8.79 2.04 11.52
C HIS A 313 7.44 2.01 10.81
N VAL A 314 7.30 2.72 9.68
CA VAL A 314 6.07 2.69 8.88
C VAL A 314 6.39 2.39 7.41
N ILE A 315 5.68 1.40 6.84
CA ILE A 315 5.88 0.94 5.47
C ILE A 315 4.54 0.73 4.74
N GLY A 316 4.61 0.50 3.44
CA GLY A 316 3.46 0.30 2.56
C GLY A 316 2.69 1.59 2.31
N ASP A 317 1.40 1.46 2.01
CA ASP A 317 0.57 2.60 1.66
C ASP A 317 0.48 3.65 2.76
N ALA A 318 0.70 3.29 4.03
CA ALA A 318 0.55 4.20 5.16
C ALA A 318 1.58 5.35 5.17
N CYS A 319 2.78 5.13 4.62
CA CYS A 319 3.85 6.12 4.71
C CYS A 319 3.82 7.19 3.62
N ILE A 320 4.46 8.32 3.92
CA ILE A 320 4.82 9.38 2.97
C ILE A 320 6.18 9.01 2.38
N ALA A 321 6.16 8.43 1.18
CA ALA A 321 7.34 7.89 0.51
C ALA A 321 7.73 8.68 -0.76
N GLY A 322 7.41 9.98 -0.84
CA GLY A 322 7.73 10.81 -2.00
C GLY A 322 7.13 10.28 -3.30
N GLN A 323 7.97 10.08 -4.31
CA GLN A 323 7.57 9.64 -5.65
C GLN A 323 7.30 8.13 -5.75
N LEU A 324 7.63 7.35 -4.72
CA LEU A 324 7.34 5.92 -4.70
C LEU A 324 5.81 5.71 -4.59
N PRO A 325 5.16 5.01 -5.55
CA PRO A 325 3.71 4.86 -5.55
C PRO A 325 3.23 3.96 -4.40
N LYS A 326 2.02 4.22 -3.91
CA LYS A 326 1.30 3.34 -2.97
C LYS A 326 0.84 2.07 -3.68
N SER A 327 1.72 1.09 -3.85
CA SER A 327 1.49 -0.15 -4.62
C SER A 327 1.98 -1.39 -3.88
N ALA A 328 1.49 -2.57 -4.31
CA ALA A 328 1.94 -3.85 -3.77
C ALA A 328 3.45 -4.09 -3.95
N SER A 329 3.99 -3.75 -5.13
CA SER A 329 5.43 -3.88 -5.42
C SER A 329 6.28 -2.95 -4.54
N ALA A 330 5.84 -1.70 -4.35
CA ALA A 330 6.50 -0.77 -3.45
C ALA A 330 6.43 -1.24 -1.99
N ALA A 331 5.26 -1.65 -1.50
CA ALA A 331 5.09 -2.15 -0.14
C ALA A 331 5.98 -3.37 0.13
N HIS A 332 6.06 -4.31 -0.82
CA HIS A 332 6.94 -5.47 -0.75
C HIS A 332 8.42 -5.07 -0.64
N ALA A 333 8.89 -4.19 -1.54
CA ALA A 333 10.27 -3.70 -1.55
C ALA A 333 10.63 -2.95 -0.25
N GLN A 334 9.73 -2.08 0.23
CA GLN A 334 9.86 -1.40 1.51
C GLN A 334 9.92 -2.39 2.68
N GLY A 335 9.12 -3.46 2.66
CA GLY A 335 9.13 -4.49 3.71
C GLY A 335 10.50 -5.15 3.87
N LYS A 336 11.12 -5.54 2.76
CA LYS A 336 12.48 -6.11 2.76
C LYS A 336 13.54 -5.09 3.22
N ALA A 337 13.47 -3.87 2.69
CA ALA A 337 14.42 -2.81 3.07
C ALA A 337 14.29 -2.41 4.55
N CYS A 338 13.07 -2.31 5.07
CA CYS A 338 12.81 -2.03 6.48
C CYS A 338 13.31 -3.15 7.39
N ALA A 339 13.18 -4.42 6.99
CA ALA A 339 13.73 -5.53 7.74
C ALA A 339 15.27 -5.43 7.86
N ALA A 340 15.96 -5.13 6.76
CA ALA A 340 17.40 -4.90 6.76
C ALA A 340 17.80 -3.72 7.65
N ALA A 341 17.07 -2.60 7.58
CA ALA A 341 17.29 -1.45 8.45
C ALA A 341 17.14 -1.80 9.93
N VAL A 342 16.08 -2.52 10.30
CA VAL A 342 15.84 -2.98 11.69
C VAL A 342 16.98 -3.86 12.19
N VAL A 343 17.43 -4.83 11.40
CA VAL A 343 18.55 -5.73 11.78
C VAL A 343 19.85 -4.95 11.98
N ASN A 344 20.17 -4.00 11.09
CA ASN A 344 21.36 -3.18 11.23
C ASN A 344 21.30 -2.31 12.50
N ILE A 345 20.16 -1.65 12.74
CA ILE A 345 19.95 -0.83 13.93
C ILE A 345 20.11 -1.65 15.22
N LEU A 346 19.54 -2.85 15.29
CA LEU A 346 19.67 -3.73 16.45
C LEU A 346 21.09 -4.23 16.66
N SER A 347 21.87 -4.34 15.58
CA SER A 347 23.28 -4.72 15.61
C SER A 347 24.24 -3.54 15.87
N GLY A 348 23.72 -2.34 16.15
CA GLY A 348 24.52 -1.13 16.33
C GLY A 348 25.17 -0.60 15.06
N LYS A 349 24.72 -1.05 13.88
CA LYS A 349 25.18 -0.59 12.57
C LYS A 349 24.22 0.47 12.00
N PRO A 350 24.71 1.45 11.24
CA PRO A 350 23.83 2.35 10.50
C PRO A 350 23.00 1.56 9.47
N PRO A 351 21.73 1.92 9.22
CA PRO A 351 20.99 1.37 8.10
C PRO A 351 21.67 1.73 6.77
N GLU A 352 21.59 0.83 5.80
CA GLU A 352 22.09 1.08 4.45
C GLU A 352 21.06 1.85 3.62
N THR A 353 21.52 2.67 2.69
CA THR A 353 20.63 3.40 1.77
C THR A 353 19.89 2.41 0.86
N PRO A 354 18.56 2.28 0.96
CA PRO A 354 17.82 1.33 0.13
C PRO A 354 17.74 1.79 -1.33
N ARG A 355 17.85 0.82 -2.25
CA ARG A 355 17.45 0.95 -3.66
C ARG A 355 16.18 0.16 -3.89
N LEU A 356 15.06 0.86 -4.02
CA LEU A 356 13.75 0.21 -4.20
C LEU A 356 13.40 0.15 -5.68
N THR A 357 12.88 -1.00 -6.10
CA THR A 357 12.33 -1.17 -7.44
C THR A 357 10.84 -1.49 -7.34
N GLY A 358 10.08 -0.98 -8.29
CA GLY A 358 8.63 -1.21 -8.36
C GLY A 358 8.20 -1.37 -9.80
N ALA A 359 7.17 -2.18 -10.00
CA ALA A 359 6.46 -2.29 -11.27
C ALA A 359 4.95 -2.28 -11.01
N CYS A 360 4.21 -1.66 -11.92
CA CYS A 360 2.76 -1.70 -11.99
C CYS A 360 2.39 -2.18 -13.40
N TYR A 361 1.70 -3.31 -13.47
CA TYR A 361 1.10 -3.82 -14.69
C TYR A 361 -0.38 -3.44 -14.71
N ASN A 362 -0.90 -3.15 -15.90
CA ASN A 362 -2.30 -2.82 -16.11
C ASN A 362 -2.86 -3.65 -17.26
N THR A 363 -3.82 -4.52 -16.97
CA THR A 363 -4.50 -5.34 -17.98
C THR A 363 -5.76 -4.61 -18.47
N VAL A 364 -5.91 -4.42 -19.78
CA VAL A 364 -7.10 -3.76 -20.37
C VAL A 364 -8.04 -4.75 -21.07
N GLU A 365 -7.52 -5.92 -21.44
CA GLU A 365 -8.27 -7.12 -21.84
C GLU A 365 -7.36 -8.36 -21.72
N PRO A 366 -7.89 -9.59 -21.77
CA PRO A 366 -7.06 -10.80 -21.85
C PRO A 366 -6.02 -10.71 -22.96
N GLY A 367 -4.74 -10.84 -22.59
CA GLY A 367 -3.62 -10.75 -23.54
C GLY A 367 -3.25 -9.33 -23.99
N TYR A 368 -3.77 -8.29 -23.35
CA TYR A 368 -3.32 -6.91 -23.53
C TYR A 368 -3.06 -6.25 -22.18
N ALA A 369 -1.78 -6.05 -21.89
CA ALA A 369 -1.37 -5.22 -20.77
C ALA A 369 -0.27 -4.25 -21.19
N PHE A 370 0.00 -3.31 -20.31
CA PHE A 370 1.19 -2.46 -20.34
C PHE A 370 1.66 -2.18 -18.92
N SER A 371 2.85 -1.63 -18.79
CA SER A 371 3.54 -1.51 -17.52
C SER A 371 4.28 -0.19 -17.35
N LEU A 372 4.45 0.16 -16.08
CA LEU A 372 5.36 1.19 -15.61
C LEU A 372 6.25 0.56 -14.56
N SER A 373 7.56 0.74 -14.68
CA SER A 373 8.53 0.39 -13.66
C SER A 373 9.41 1.58 -13.29
N GLY A 374 9.93 1.54 -12.07
CA GLY A 374 10.78 2.60 -11.55
C GLY A 374 11.80 2.11 -10.54
N VAL A 375 12.88 2.87 -10.42
CA VAL A 375 13.91 2.75 -9.40
C VAL A 375 13.84 3.99 -8.53
N TYR A 376 13.82 3.79 -7.22
CA TYR A 376 13.63 4.85 -6.24
C TYR A 376 14.77 4.83 -5.21
N LEU A 377 15.35 5.99 -4.98
CA LEU A 377 16.42 6.22 -4.01
C LEU A 377 16.02 7.31 -3.02
N PRO A 378 16.45 7.22 -1.74
CA PRO A 378 16.35 8.31 -0.80
C PRO A 378 17.04 9.59 -1.32
N LYS A 379 16.30 10.69 -1.35
CA LYS A 379 16.78 12.03 -1.71
C LYS A 379 15.96 13.07 -0.95
N ASP A 380 16.62 14.04 -0.32
CA ASP A 380 15.99 15.15 0.40
C ASP A 380 14.92 14.71 1.43
N GLY A 381 15.18 13.59 2.12
CA GLY A 381 14.31 13.06 3.17
C GLY A 381 13.04 12.35 2.70
N GLN A 382 12.94 12.01 1.40
CA GLN A 382 11.88 11.17 0.79
C GLN A 382 12.48 10.23 -0.27
N PHE A 383 11.68 9.39 -0.94
CA PHE A 383 12.15 8.66 -2.13
C PHE A 383 11.91 9.49 -3.39
N ALA A 384 12.95 9.61 -4.21
CA ALA A 384 12.87 10.17 -5.57
C ALA A 384 13.00 9.04 -6.60
N GLU A 385 12.26 9.15 -7.69
CA GLU A 385 12.41 8.32 -8.88
C GLU A 385 13.67 8.75 -9.63
N VAL A 386 14.61 7.81 -9.82
CA VAL A 386 15.88 8.07 -10.50
C VAL A 386 15.96 7.42 -11.87
N GLU A 387 15.20 6.35 -12.08
CA GLU A 387 15.03 5.68 -13.36
C GLU A 387 13.56 5.27 -13.49
N SER A 388 12.97 5.43 -14.68
CA SER A 388 11.64 4.90 -14.98
C SER A 388 11.56 4.39 -16.41
N ALA A 389 10.71 3.37 -16.59
CA ALA A 389 10.41 2.79 -17.89
C ALA A 389 8.90 2.57 -17.99
N THR A 390 8.28 3.09 -19.04
CA THR A 390 6.87 2.87 -19.37
C THR A 390 6.78 2.23 -20.74
N SER A 391 5.77 1.38 -20.96
CA SER A 391 5.57 0.77 -22.28
C SER A 391 5.36 1.84 -23.35
N PRO A 392 5.93 1.67 -24.57
CA PRO A 392 5.64 2.55 -25.70
C PRO A 392 4.14 2.50 -26.04
N VAL A 393 3.54 3.63 -26.46
CA VAL A 393 2.11 3.69 -26.80
C VAL A 393 1.79 2.87 -28.05
N ASP A 394 2.70 2.86 -29.01
CA ASP A 394 2.63 2.21 -30.32
C ASP A 394 3.21 0.78 -30.32
N ALA A 395 3.47 0.19 -29.15
CA ALA A 395 4.01 -1.15 -29.08
C ALA A 395 3.06 -2.18 -29.75
N PRO A 396 3.60 -3.17 -30.49
CA PRO A 396 2.78 -4.13 -31.22
C PRO A 396 1.99 -5.04 -30.27
N ARG A 397 0.90 -5.63 -30.77
CA ARG A 397 0.05 -6.59 -30.02
C ARG A 397 0.83 -7.75 -29.38
N GLU A 398 1.90 -8.19 -30.02
CA GLU A 398 2.83 -9.18 -29.46
C GLU A 398 3.43 -8.73 -28.13
N GLU A 399 3.89 -7.48 -28.05
CA GLU A 399 4.47 -6.93 -26.83
C GLU A 399 3.40 -6.81 -25.73
N ARG A 400 2.18 -6.38 -26.08
CA ARG A 400 1.05 -6.31 -25.14
C ARG A 400 0.71 -7.66 -24.51
N ARG A 401 0.82 -8.74 -25.29
CA ARG A 401 0.61 -10.11 -24.80
C ARG A 401 1.72 -10.53 -23.84
N ARG A 402 2.99 -10.26 -24.20
CA ARG A 402 4.14 -10.51 -23.32
C ARG A 402 4.07 -9.71 -22.02
N GLU A 403 3.52 -8.49 -22.07
CA GLU A 403 3.26 -7.70 -20.86
C GLU A 403 2.16 -8.30 -19.99
N ALA A 404 1.11 -8.86 -20.57
CA ALA A 404 0.07 -9.57 -19.82
C ALA A 404 0.63 -10.83 -19.14
N GLU A 405 1.42 -11.62 -19.87
CA GLU A 405 2.13 -12.79 -19.30
C GLU A 405 3.10 -12.38 -18.18
N ARG A 406 3.81 -11.26 -18.34
CA ARG A 406 4.66 -10.70 -17.28
C ARG A 406 3.87 -10.24 -16.06
N ALA A 407 2.67 -9.69 -16.23
CA ALA A 407 1.79 -9.32 -15.13
C ALA A 407 1.40 -10.56 -14.30
N ASP A 408 1.01 -11.66 -14.96
CA ASP A 408 0.69 -12.92 -14.30
C ASP A 408 1.89 -13.50 -13.55
N ASN A 409 3.06 -13.51 -14.20
CA ASN A 409 4.30 -14.00 -13.60
C ASN A 409 4.73 -13.12 -12.42
N TRP A 410 4.58 -11.80 -12.53
CA TRP A 410 4.83 -10.86 -11.45
C TRP A 410 3.97 -11.19 -10.23
N PHE A 411 2.65 -11.36 -10.42
CA PHE A 411 1.74 -11.63 -9.32
C PHE A 411 2.01 -12.99 -8.65
N LYS A 412 2.28 -14.04 -9.43
CA LYS A 412 2.69 -15.34 -8.91
C LYS A 412 3.97 -15.22 -8.09
N THR A 413 4.99 -14.54 -8.64
CA THR A 413 6.30 -14.41 -8.00
C THR A 413 6.20 -13.63 -6.69
N ILE A 414 5.55 -12.46 -6.70
CA ILE A 414 5.45 -11.61 -5.51
C ILE A 414 4.61 -12.28 -4.42
N THR A 415 3.55 -13.00 -4.76
CA THR A 415 2.72 -13.67 -3.75
C THR A 415 3.39 -14.90 -3.15
N VAL A 416 4.10 -15.71 -3.93
CA VAL A 416 4.94 -16.83 -3.44
C VAL A 416 6.07 -16.32 -2.53
N ASP A 417 6.76 -15.26 -2.94
CA ASP A 417 7.85 -14.69 -2.15
C ASP A 417 7.38 -14.13 -0.79
N ILE A 418 6.13 -13.69 -0.70
CA ILE A 418 5.54 -13.16 0.54
C ILE A 418 4.88 -14.27 1.36
N PHE A 419 3.88 -14.92 0.78
CA PHE A 419 2.95 -15.83 1.46
C PHE A 419 3.30 -17.32 1.31
N GLY A 420 4.29 -17.66 0.46
CA GLY A 420 4.90 -18.98 0.37
C GLY A 420 4.29 -19.91 -0.66
#